data_AF-A0AA45KHX0-F1
#
_entry.id   AF-A0AA45KHX0-F1
#
_cell.length_a   1.000
_cell.length_b   1.000
_cell.length_c   1.000
_cell.angle_alpha   90.00
_cell.angle_beta   90.00
_cell.angle_gamma   90.00
#
_symmetry.space_group_name_H-M   'P 1'
#
loop_
_entity.id
_entity.type
_entity.pdbx_description
1 polymer ?
#
loop_
_entity_poly.entity_id
_entity_poly.type
_entity_poly.pdbx_seq_one_letter_code
_entity_poly.pdbx_strand_id
1 'polypeptide(L)' 'MDKNDVKNRFEKISGGMSGNAVIIDKETGIEYLFIAGSGGGGGLTVLLDRSGKPKINQDYH' A
#
# COMPACT_ATOMS: atom_id res chain seq x y z
N MET A 1 -15.71 -8.97 -1.08
CA MET A 1 -14.44 -8.91 -0.35
C MET A 1 -14.76 -8.55 1.08
N ASP A 2 -14.48 -9.45 2.02
CA ASP A 2 -14.74 -9.24 3.44
C ASP A 2 -13.51 -8.61 4.15
N LYS A 3 -13.67 -8.22 5.42
CA LYS A 3 -12.60 -7.53 6.18
C LYS A 3 -11.33 -8.38 6.33
N ASN A 4 -11.47 -9.69 6.41
CA ASN A 4 -10.36 -10.64 6.46
C ASN A 4 -9.63 -10.72 5.13
N ASP A 5 -10.35 -10.69 4.00
CA ASP A 5 -9.73 -10.64 2.67
C ASP A 5 -8.84 -9.41 2.53
N VAL A 6 -9.32 -8.25 2.95
CA VAL A 6 -8.55 -6.99 2.91
C VAL A 6 -7.31 -7.08 3.79
N LYS A 7 -7.46 -7.59 5.02
CA LYS A 7 -6.34 -7.76 5.95
C LYS A 7 -5.29 -8.76 5.44
N ASN A 8 -5.72 -9.76 4.68
CA ASN A 8 -4.86 -10.77 4.10
C ASN A 8 -4.21 -10.32 2.80
N ARG A 9 -4.80 -9.39 2.04
CA ARG A 9 -4.26 -8.92 0.76
C ARG A 9 -3.18 -7.87 0.92
N PHE A 10 -3.35 -6.91 1.82
CA PHE A 10 -2.43 -5.79 1.96
C PHE A 10 -1.45 -5.98 3.11
N GLU A 11 -0.17 -5.74 2.85
CA GLU A 11 0.89 -5.84 3.84
C GLU A 11 1.64 -4.50 3.98
N LYS A 12 1.95 -4.10 5.21
CA LYS A 12 2.74 -2.88 5.46
C LYS A 12 4.22 -3.22 5.39
N ILE A 13 4.94 -2.58 4.47
CA ILE A 13 6.38 -2.80 4.25
C ILE A 13 7.26 -1.64 4.74
N SER A 14 6.68 -0.45 4.96
CA SER A 14 7.41 0.69 5.53
C SER A 14 6.47 1.71 6.21
N GLY A 15 7.02 2.58 7.06
CA GLY A 15 6.31 3.72 7.67
C GLY A 15 6.26 3.70 9.21
N GLY A 16 6.21 4.90 9.81
CA GLY A 16 6.33 5.15 11.26
C GLY A 16 5.01 5.36 12.02
N MET A 17 5.10 6.03 13.18
CA MET A 17 4.03 6.22 14.19
C MET A 17 2.86 7.11 13.74
N SER A 18 2.98 7.81 12.61
CA SER A 18 2.14 8.96 12.24
C SER A 18 1.06 8.66 11.19
N GLY A 19 0.64 7.40 11.03
CA GLY A 19 -0.45 7.04 10.10
C GLY A 19 -0.08 7.03 8.61
N ASN A 20 1.20 7.26 8.28
CA ASN A 20 1.72 7.14 6.91
C ASN A 20 2.46 5.81 6.76
N ALA A 21 2.13 5.06 5.72
CA ALA A 21 2.71 3.75 5.46
C ALA A 21 2.89 3.51 3.96
N VAL A 22 3.93 2.75 3.61
CA VAL A 22 3.97 2.07 2.32
C VAL A 22 3.39 0.68 2.54
N ILE A 23 2.38 0.36 1.76
CA ILE A 23 1.75 -0.96 1.75
C ILE A 23 1.90 -1.60 0.38
N ILE A 24 1.89 -2.92 0.35
CA ILE A 24 1.90 -3.72 -0.86
C ILE A 24 0.58 -4.48 -1.01
N ASP A 25 0.08 -4.54 -2.23
CA ASP A 25 -0.95 -5.48 -2.63
C ASP A 25 -0.29 -6.82 -3.00
N LYS A 26 -0.48 -7.85 -2.18
CA LYS A 26 0.18 -9.15 -2.39
C LYS A 26 -0.34 -9.93 -3.59
N GLU A 27 -1.48 -9.56 -4.16
CA GLU A 27 -1.99 -10.20 -5.39
C GLU A 27 -1.28 -9.68 -6.65
N THR A 28 -0.81 -8.43 -6.62
CA THR A 28 -0.24 -7.76 -7.80
C THR A 28 1.21 -7.33 -7.63
N GLY A 29 1.72 -7.32 -6.40
CA GLY A 29 3.02 -6.77 -6.04
C GLY A 29 3.10 -5.25 -6.10
N ILE A 30 1.99 -4.54 -6.37
CA ILE A 30 1.98 -3.07 -6.50
C ILE A 30 2.14 -2.41 -5.14
N GLU A 31 3.03 -1.42 -5.07
CA GLU A 31 3.22 -0.60 -3.87
C GLU A 31 2.34 0.67 -3.87
N TYR A 32 1.85 1.02 -2.68
CA TYR A 32 1.02 2.20 -2.44
C TYR A 32 1.54 3.00 -1.24
N LEU A 33 1.46 4.33 -1.33
CA LEU A 33 1.53 5.22 -0.18
C LEU A 33 0.12 5.39 0.40
N PHE A 34 -0.03 4.99 1.65
CA PHE A 34 -1.20 5.27 2.48
C PHE A 34 -0.90 6.46 3.40
N ILE A 35 -1.83 7.42 3.46
CA ILE A 35 -1.79 8.57 4.36
C ILE A 35 -3.09 8.59 5.17
N ALA A 36 -3.00 8.40 6.48
CA ALA A 36 -4.15 8.57 7.37
C ALA A 36 -4.43 10.06 7.63
N GLY A 37 -5.70 10.46 7.52
CA GLY A 37 -6.19 11.75 7.98
C GLY A 37 -6.64 11.70 9.44
N SER A 38 -6.62 12.85 10.11
CA SER A 38 -6.95 12.99 11.54
C SER A 38 -8.43 12.72 11.93
N GLY A 39 -9.28 12.33 10.96
CA GLY A 39 -10.72 12.08 11.16
C GLY A 39 -11.20 10.69 10.76
N GLY A 40 -10.31 9.70 10.68
CA GLY A 40 -10.67 8.31 10.30
C GLY A 40 -10.76 8.06 8.79
N GLY A 41 -10.44 9.06 7.97
CA GLY A 41 -10.24 8.92 6.52
C GLY A 41 -8.76 8.75 6.16
N GLY A 42 -8.49 8.60 4.87
CA GLY A 42 -7.12 8.54 4.37
C GLY A 42 -7.08 8.50 2.84
N GLY A 43 -5.89 8.66 2.29
CA GLY A 43 -5.62 8.55 0.86
C GLY A 43 -4.75 7.34 0.55
N LEU A 44 -4.98 6.72 -0.60
CA LEU A 44 -4.14 5.66 -1.15
C LEU A 44 -3.63 6.11 -2.53
N THR A 45 -2.31 6.20 -2.69
CA THR A 45 -1.66 6.66 -3.91
C THR A 45 -0.73 5.57 -4.43
N VAL A 46 -0.86 5.17 -5.69
CA VAL A 46 0.07 4.24 -6.35
C VAL A 46 1.46 4.85 -6.41
N LEU A 47 2.49 4.09 -6.02
CA LEU A 47 3.88 4.46 -6.26
C LEU A 47 4.26 4.11 -7.70
N LEU A 48 4.97 5.00 -8.37
CA LEU A 48 5.41 4.80 -9.75
C LEU A 48 6.91 4.51 -9.81
N ASP A 49 7.30 3.70 -10.78
CA ASP A 49 8.70 3.52 -11.16
C ASP A 49 9.21 4.69 -12.01
N ARG A 50 10.47 4.62 -12.45
CA ARG A 50 11.10 5.67 -13.27
C ARG A 50 10.45 5.85 -14.65
N SER A 51 9.69 4.87 -15.13
CA SER A 51 8.96 4.91 -16.40
C SER A 51 7.53 5.43 -16.26
N GLY A 52 7.09 5.74 -15.04
CA GLY A 52 5.73 6.16 -14.75
C GLY A 52 4.72 5.02 -14.68
N LYS A 53 5.18 3.76 -14.59
CA LYS A 53 4.31 2.59 -14.39
C LYS A 53 4.15 2.30 -12.90
N PRO A 54 3.10 1.57 -12.47
CA PRO A 54 3.00 1.09 -11.10
C PRO A 54 4.28 0.35 -10.68
N LYS A 55 4.84 0.75 -9.55
CA LYS A 55 6.02 0.12 -9.00
C LYS A 55 5.65 -1.27 -8.47
N ILE A 56 6.27 -2.29 -9.04
CA ILE A 56 6.16 -3.68 -8.59
C ILE A 56 7.32 -3.99 -7.66
N ASN A 57 7.02 -4.51 -6.48
CA ASN A 57 8.03 -5.01 -5.57
C ASN A 57 8.53 -6.38 -6.03
N GLN A 58 9.85 -6.57 -6.02
CA GLN A 58 10.47 -7.80 -6.54
C GLN A 58 10.35 -9.00 -5.60
N ASP A 59 9.93 -8.80 -4.35
CA ASP A 59 9.74 -9.91 -3.41
C ASP A 59 8.33 -10.53 -3.51
N TYR A 60 7.45 -9.95 -4.33
CA TYR A 60 6.07 -10.39 -4.53
C TYR A 60 5.83 -10.64 -6.03
N HIS A 61 5.67 -11.91 -6.40
CA HIS A 61 5.50 -12.42 -7.76
C HIS A 61 4.34 -13.40 -7.84
#